data_AF-A0A9Q3W5Y4-F1
#
_entry.id   AF-A0A9Q3W5Y4-F1
#
_cell.length_a   1.000
_cell.length_b   1.000
_cell.length_c   1.000
_cell.angle_alpha   90.00
_cell.angle_beta   90.00
_cell.angle_gamma   90.00
#
_symmetry.space_group_name_H-M   'P 1'
#
loop_
_entity.id
_entity.type
_entity.pdbx_description
1 polymer ?
#
loop_
_entity_poly.entity_id
_entity_poly.type
_entity_poly.pdbx_seq_one_letter_code
_entity_poly.pdbx_strand_id
1 'polypeptide(L)' 'MNVSNPVIARIVEAKVRPLGAAPAIVHTAPKLAIAAIRHGERRIPAIHLAVAWAAAHTDHIASAKQEKEREVDDE' A
#
# COMPACT_ATOMS: atom_id res chain seq x y z
N MET A 1 4.40 -13.19 22.62
CA MET A 1 4.72 -12.10 21.68
C MET A 1 3.80 -12.19 20.45
N ASN A 2 3.31 -11.05 19.94
CA ASN A 2 2.88 -10.82 18.55
C ASN A 2 1.56 -11.36 17.94
N VAL A 3 0.50 -11.66 18.71
CA VAL A 3 -0.81 -12.05 18.10
C VAL A 3 -1.46 -10.92 17.26
N SER A 4 -1.13 -9.65 17.52
CA SER A 4 -1.71 -8.50 16.81
C SER A 4 -1.09 -8.23 15.43
N ASN A 5 0.14 -8.65 15.18
CA ASN A 5 0.82 -8.41 13.89
C ASN A 5 0.18 -9.14 12.69
N PRO A 6 -0.23 -10.43 12.79
CA PRO A 6 -0.91 -11.10 11.69
C PRO A 6 -2.31 -10.53 11.40
N VAL A 7 -3.00 -9.99 12.41
CA VAL A 7 -4.32 -9.35 12.22
C VAL A 7 -4.20 -8.02 11.49
N ILE A 8 -3.28 -7.15 11.91
CA ILE A 8 -3.05 -5.86 11.23
C ILE A 8 -2.62 -6.10 9.78
N ALA A 9 -1.73 -7.05 9.53
CA ALA A 9 -1.29 -7.37 8.18
C ALA A 9 -2.45 -7.79 7.27
N ARG A 10 -3.31 -8.71 7.74
CA ARG A 10 -4.50 -9.15 6.99
C ARG A 10 -5.47 -8.00 6.70
N ILE A 11 -5.69 -7.11 7.66
CA ILE A 11 -6.59 -5.95 7.47
C ILE A 11 -6.02 -5.02 6.40
N VAL A 12 -4.73 -4.73 6.44
CA VAL A 12 -4.08 -3.84 5.46
C VAL A 12 -4.11 -4.48 4.08
N GLU A 13 -3.72 -5.75 3.93
CA GLU A 13 -3.76 -6.45 2.63
C GLU A 13 -5.17 -6.47 2.03
N ALA A 14 -6.20 -6.76 2.85
CA ALA A 14 -7.59 -6.77 2.40
C ALA A 14 -8.08 -5.41 1.91
N LYS A 15 -7.55 -4.30 2.47
CA LYS A 15 -7.87 -2.93 2.03
C LYS A 15 -7.06 -2.50 0.80
N VAL A 16 -5.84 -3.02 0.62
CA VAL A 16 -4.94 -2.62 -0.47
C VAL A 16 -5.22 -3.41 -1.75
N ARG A 17 -5.59 -4.70 -1.66
CA ARG A 17 -5.83 -5.55 -2.83
C ARG A 17 -6.90 -5.00 -3.81
N PRO A 18 -8.04 -4.45 -3.35
CA PRO A 18 -9.05 -3.88 -4.25
C PRO A 18 -8.59 -2.65 -5.02
N LEU A 19 -7.48 -2.02 -4.62
CA LEU A 19 -6.92 -0.85 -5.32
C LEU A 19 -6.25 -1.22 -6.65
N GLY A 20 -6.07 -2.51 -6.95
CA GLY A 20 -5.30 -2.95 -8.12
C GLY A 20 -3.78 -2.74 -7.94
N ALA A 21 -3.32 -2.58 -6.69
CA ALA A 21 -1.93 -2.34 -6.35
C ALA A 21 -1.02 -3.51 -6.79
N ALA A 22 0.19 -3.17 -7.25
CA ALA A 22 1.20 -4.17 -7.59
C ALA A 22 1.54 -5.07 -6.38
N PRO A 23 1.95 -6.34 -6.59
CA PRO A 23 2.27 -7.27 -5.49
C PRO A 23 3.27 -6.70 -4.48
N ALA A 24 4.27 -5.95 -4.96
CA ALA A 24 5.24 -5.27 -4.10
C ALA A 24 4.59 -4.28 -3.12
N ILE A 25 3.58 -3.51 -3.56
CA ILE A 25 2.83 -2.56 -2.73
C ILE A 25 1.96 -3.33 -1.72
N VAL A 26 1.25 -4.36 -2.17
CA VAL A 26 0.40 -5.22 -1.32
C VAL A 26 1.22 -5.83 -0.17
N HIS A 27 2.45 -6.26 -0.43
CA HIS A 27 3.35 -6.83 0.59
C HIS A 27 4.06 -5.77 1.46
N THR A 28 4.17 -4.53 1.00
CA THR A 28 4.90 -3.46 1.73
C THR A 28 3.99 -2.69 2.67
N ALA A 29 2.74 -2.42 2.28
CA ALA A 29 1.80 -1.67 3.10
C ALA A 29 1.59 -2.26 4.52
N PRO A 30 1.46 -3.59 4.72
CA PRO A 30 1.41 -4.19 6.06
C PRO A 30 2.62 -3.88 6.93
N LYS A 31 3.82 -3.86 6.32
CA LYS A 31 5.08 -3.60 7.03
C LYS A 31 5.13 -2.15 7.52
N LEU A 32 4.62 -1.21 6.74
CA LEU A 32 4.49 0.20 7.13
C LEU A 32 3.54 0.38 8.32
N ALA A 33 2.37 -0.25 8.30
CA ALA A 33 1.44 -0.18 9.43
C ALA A 33 2.06 -0.76 10.71
N ILE A 34 2.74 -1.92 10.61
CA ILE A 34 3.41 -2.55 11.74
C ILE A 34 4.55 -1.67 12.26
N ALA A 35 5.35 -1.07 11.37
CA ALA A 35 6.44 -0.17 11.75
C ALA A 35 5.90 1.06 12.49
N ALA A 36 4.87 1.71 11.96
CA ALA A 36 4.22 2.85 12.62
C ALA A 36 3.76 2.50 14.05
N ILE A 37 3.09 1.35 14.23
CA ILE A 37 2.67 0.88 15.55
C ILE A 37 3.85 0.67 16.49
N ARG A 38 4.96 0.10 15.98
CA ARG A 38 6.19 -0.10 16.77
C ARG A 38 6.83 1.21 17.20
N HIS A 39 6.63 2.29 16.44
CA HIS A 39 7.10 3.64 16.76
C HIS A 39 6.11 4.46 17.61
N GLY A 40 5.03 3.84 18.10
CA GLY A 40 4.09 4.47 19.03
C GLY A 40 2.77 4.92 18.41
N GLU A 41 2.56 4.69 17.12
CA GLU A 41 1.27 5.02 16.49
C GLU A 41 0.14 4.13 16.96
N ARG A 42 -1.06 4.71 17.05
CA ARG A 42 -2.27 3.93 17.30
C ARG A 42 -2.58 3.05 16.09
N ARG A 43 -3.16 1.88 16.34
CA ARG A 43 -3.44 0.85 15.32
C ARG A 43 -4.25 1.39 14.14
N ILE A 44 -5.35 2.11 14.41
CA ILE A 44 -6.25 2.61 13.36
C ILE A 44 -5.55 3.65 12.46
N PRO A 45 -4.91 4.71 13.00
CA PRO A 45 -4.10 5.63 12.20
C PRO A 45 -3.02 4.94 11.37
N ALA A 46 -2.29 3.98 11.95
CA ALA A 46 -1.25 3.25 11.24
C ALA A 46 -1.79 2.45 10.04
N ILE A 47 -2.96 1.83 10.18
CA ILE A 47 -3.63 1.15 9.06
C ILE A 47 -4.03 2.15 7.98
N HIS A 48 -4.63 3.29 8.36
CA HIS A 48 -5.04 4.31 7.39
C HIS A 48 -3.84 4.88 6.64
N LEU A 49 -2.74 5.17 7.33
CA LEU A 49 -1.49 5.64 6.74
C LEU A 49 -0.96 4.66 5.70
N ALA A 50 -0.90 3.37 6.03
CA ALA A 50 -0.43 2.35 5.10
C ALA A 50 -1.32 2.19 3.86
N VAL A 51 -2.64 2.28 4.02
CA VAL A 51 -3.59 2.21 2.90
C VAL A 51 -3.49 3.46 2.01
N ALA A 52 -3.38 4.65 2.61
CA ALA A 52 -3.20 5.90 1.87
C ALA A 52 -1.88 5.90 1.07
N TRP A 53 -0.79 5.43 1.69
CA TRP A 53 0.49 5.22 1.00
C TRP A 53 0.34 4.28 -0.20
N ALA A 54 -0.35 3.15 -0.02
CA ALA A 54 -0.56 2.19 -1.09
C ALA A 54 -1.40 2.74 -2.26
N ALA A 55 -2.45 3.51 -1.95
CA ALA A 55 -3.26 4.18 -2.97
C ALA A 55 -2.41 5.15 -3.81
N ALA A 56 -1.68 6.05 -3.15
CA ALA A 56 -0.83 7.02 -3.83
C ALA A 56 0.24 6.37 -4.75
N HIS A 57 0.82 5.25 -4.31
CA HIS A 57 1.83 4.55 -5.12
C HIS A 57 1.22 3.71 -6.24
N THR A 58 -0.04 3.28 -6.09
CA THR A 58 -0.76 2.58 -7.16
C THR A 58 -1.12 3.56 -8.27
N ASP A 59 -1.63 4.74 -7.92
CA ASP A 59 -1.97 5.79 -8.87
C ASP A 59 -0.73 6.27 -9.65
N HIS A 60 0.40 6.47 -8.96
CA HIS A 60 1.65 6.87 -9.62
C HIS A 60 2.15 5.82 -10.63
N ILE A 61 2.02 4.53 -10.33
CA ILE A 61 2.38 3.45 -11.28
C ILE A 61 1.42 3.43 -12.46
N ALA A 62 0.12 3.64 -12.23
CA ALA A 62 -0.87 3.69 -13.31
C ALA A 62 -0.62 4.88 -14.24
N SER A 63 -0.38 6.08 -13.68
CA SER A 63 -0.06 7.28 -14.45
C SER A 63 1.24 7.13 -15.26
N ALA A 64 2.29 6.59 -14.64
CA ALA A 64 3.58 6.37 -15.32
C ALA A 64 3.50 5.35 -16.48
N LYS A 65 2.55 4.41 -16.44
CA LYS A 65 2.31 3.49 -17.57
C LYS A 65 1.59 4.16 -18.73
N GLN A 66 0.58 4.97 -18.44
CA GLN A 66 -0.19 5.69 -19.46
C GLN A 66 0.66 6.72 -20.22
N GLU A 67 1.58 7.39 -19.54
CA GLU A 67 2.49 8.36 -20.17
C GLU A 67 3.45 7.68 -21.16
N LYS A 68 4.01 6.52 -20.79
CA LYS A 68 4.86 5.72 -21.69
C LYS A 68 4.12 5.17 -22.90
N GLU A 69 2.86 4.76 -22.75
CA GLU A 69 2.06 4.27 -23.89
C GLU A 69 1.76 5.40 -24.89
N ARG A 70 1.53 6.63 -24.42
CA ARG A 70 1.35 7.79 -25.30
C ARG A 70 2.61 8.19 -26.07
N GLU A 71 3.78 8.14 -25.44
CA GLU A 71 5.05 8.47 -26.12
C GLU A 71 5.40 7.49 -27.25
N VAL A 72 4.97 6.22 -27.16
CA VAL A 72 5.24 5.19 -28.17
C VAL A 72 4.27 5.26 -29.36
N ASP A 73 3.06 5.77 -29.18
CA ASP A 73 2.06 5.91 -30.26
C ASP A 73 2.31 7.16 -31.14
N ASP A 74 3.08 8.14 -30.66
CA ASP A 74 3.43 9.37 -31.40
C ASP A 74 4.71 9.24 -32.27
N GLU A 75 5.40 8.08 -32.24
CA GLU A 75 6.62 7.75 -33.00
C GLU A 75 6.36 6.83 -34.21
#